data_AF-A0A6M8HPQ8-F1
#
_entry.id   AF-A0A6M8HPQ8-F1
#
_cell.length_a   1.000
_cell.length_b   1.000
_cell.length_c   1.000
_cell.angle_alpha   90.00
_cell.angle_beta   90.00
_cell.angle_gamma   90.00
#
_symmetry.space_group_name_H-M   'P 1'
#
loop_
_entity.id
_entity.type
_entity.pdbx_description
1 polymer ?
#
loop_
_entity_poly.entity_id
_entity_poly.type
_entity_poly.pdbx_seq_one_letter_code
_entity_poly.pdbx_strand_id
1 'polypeptide(L)'
;MDRQIIYVGAVPLDTDQLLQSRNTMVALGFLAKMTIGDGAAYADGFGCTPVGGLAVSIGPGSLSFPTVIDAGAYGALPPDGDPLLKIGVNTAPVIVSLPGTGDFVISASVVETQAGSAAIVYVDAADPTRTLIGVQGNGQAQGTVVQQRVAMIATSPASIPAGSSPLWHVSIPASATTVTAGMIALAAGAPFVPVKLPQAAPIVSPAFLANPTAPTAPPGDASVTLATTAFVGAATRRNRTAWGTPGAYSWTCPAGISIVLVRAWAAGGTGGDAGAGSPGGGGGGGNYIEVLIDVAAGSTYAIQIAGGTSGATSTSFSDRMIIGGGGNGQAGRSGQAGTGGTAGVPISNNINSVASIGVGAGQGGYQIGNVAIGGAGGASFGVQGAVPNTGDGAGNAGNWPGGGGSGGTTGSGGVGADGFMIIEWNG
;
A
#
# COMPACT_ATOMS: atom_id res chain seq x y z
N MET A 1 -45.92 -0.65 8.59
CA MET A 1 -46.96 -0.11 7.70
C MET A 1 -48.26 -0.22 8.45
N ASP A 2 -48.90 0.93 8.68
CA ASP A 2 -50.20 0.96 9.32
C ASP A 2 -51.28 0.59 8.29
N ARG A 3 -52.18 -0.30 8.70
CA ARG A 3 -53.25 -0.81 7.85
C ARG A 3 -54.57 -0.31 8.41
N GLN A 4 -55.30 0.43 7.59
CA GLN A 4 -56.63 0.87 7.94
C GLN A 4 -57.61 -0.30 7.86
N ILE A 5 -58.48 -0.43 8.85
CA ILE A 5 -59.53 -1.45 8.89
C ILE A 5 -60.82 -0.81 8.39
N ILE A 6 -61.37 -1.35 7.31
CA ILE A 6 -62.73 -1.04 6.86
C ILE A 6 -63.62 -2.18 7.36
N TYR A 7 -64.51 -1.88 8.30
CA TYR A 7 -65.40 -2.88 8.88
C TYR A 7 -66.48 -3.34 7.89
N VAL A 8 -66.93 -4.58 8.03
CA VAL A 8 -68.07 -5.09 7.25
C VAL A 8 -69.31 -4.25 7.57
N GLY A 9 -69.94 -3.69 6.53
CA GLY A 9 -71.08 -2.79 6.64
C GLY A 9 -70.72 -1.31 6.85
N ALA A 10 -69.44 -0.96 6.99
CA ALA A 10 -69.02 0.45 6.98
C ALA A 10 -69.06 1.03 5.55
N VAL A 11 -69.41 2.31 5.43
CA VAL A 11 -69.32 3.05 4.18
C VAL A 11 -67.86 3.50 4.00
N PRO A 12 -67.15 3.06 2.95
CA PRO A 12 -65.77 3.49 2.71
C PRO A 12 -65.69 4.99 2.45
N LEU A 13 -64.71 5.65 3.05
CA LEU A 13 -64.38 7.04 2.77
C LEU A 13 -63.29 7.12 1.70
N ASP A 14 -63.22 8.24 0.99
CA ASP A 14 -62.13 8.53 0.05
C ASP A 14 -60.77 8.56 0.78
N THR A 15 -60.75 9.07 2.01
CA THR A 15 -59.59 9.06 2.90
C THR A 15 -59.03 7.65 3.10
N ASP A 16 -59.85 6.61 3.08
CA ASP A 16 -59.40 5.23 3.30
C ASP A 16 -58.49 4.75 2.15
N GLN A 17 -58.84 5.11 0.92
CA GLN A 17 -58.06 4.80 -0.28
C GLN A 17 -56.82 5.69 -0.39
N LEU A 18 -56.96 6.97 -0.05
CA LEU A 18 -55.85 7.93 -0.10
C LEU A 18 -54.78 7.56 0.94
N LEU A 19 -55.18 7.16 2.16
CA LEU A 19 -54.25 6.72 3.21
C LEU A 19 -53.52 5.45 2.81
N GLN A 20 -54.19 4.51 2.15
CA GLN A 20 -53.54 3.30 1.64
C GLN A 20 -52.46 3.61 0.60
N SER A 21 -52.68 4.61 -0.26
CA SER A 21 -51.70 5.08 -1.23
C SER A 21 -50.50 5.76 -0.56
N ARG A 22 -50.77 6.67 0.40
CA ARG A 22 -49.72 7.34 1.20
C ARG A 22 -48.88 6.33 1.99
N ASN A 23 -49.50 5.40 2.71
CA ASN A 23 -48.80 4.39 3.50
C ASN A 23 -47.90 3.48 2.64
N THR A 24 -48.29 3.24 1.39
CA THR A 24 -47.46 2.51 0.42
C THR A 24 -46.21 3.32 0.05
N MET A 25 -46.38 4.60 -0.28
CA MET A 25 -45.26 5.50 -0.57
C MET A 25 -44.30 5.61 0.62
N VAL A 26 -44.83 5.77 1.84
CA VAL A 26 -44.04 5.82 3.07
C VAL A 26 -43.24 4.53 3.24
N ALA A 27 -43.87 3.36 3.09
CA ALA A 27 -43.19 2.07 3.19
C ALA A 27 -42.06 1.92 2.16
N LEU A 28 -42.27 2.36 0.92
CA LEU A 28 -41.25 2.35 -0.14
C LEU A 28 -40.10 3.32 0.17
N GLY A 29 -40.41 4.51 0.69
CA GLY A 29 -39.38 5.47 1.08
C GLY A 29 -38.51 4.95 2.23
N PHE A 30 -39.09 4.33 3.26
CA PHE A 30 -38.31 3.69 4.32
C PHE A 30 -37.50 2.49 3.81
N LEU A 31 -38.03 1.70 2.87
CA LEU A 31 -37.26 0.64 2.22
C LEU A 31 -36.06 1.20 1.43
N ALA A 32 -36.23 2.30 0.71
CA ALA A 32 -35.13 3.00 0.05
C ALA A 32 -34.11 3.52 1.09
N LYS A 33 -34.56 4.15 2.19
CA LYS A 33 -33.66 4.58 3.27
C LYS A 33 -32.82 3.43 3.83
N MET A 34 -33.41 2.26 4.04
CA MET A 34 -32.67 1.08 4.55
C MET A 34 -31.62 0.54 3.57
N THR A 35 -31.84 0.70 2.27
CA THR A 35 -30.98 0.09 1.23
C THR A 35 -29.88 1.01 0.74
N ILE A 36 -30.15 2.31 0.63
CA ILE A 36 -29.21 3.29 0.07
C ILE A 36 -28.89 4.44 1.04
N GLY A 37 -29.49 4.48 2.23
CA GLY A 37 -29.32 5.57 3.20
C GLY A 37 -30.25 6.77 2.92
N ASP A 38 -30.19 7.80 3.76
CA ASP A 38 -31.10 8.96 3.73
C ASP A 38 -30.41 10.34 3.70
N GLY A 39 -29.07 10.36 3.72
CA GLY A 39 -28.27 11.61 3.78
C GLY A 39 -28.12 12.38 2.47
N ALA A 40 -28.57 11.84 1.33
CA ALA A 40 -28.41 12.47 0.02
C ALA A 40 -29.47 11.99 -0.99
N ALA A 41 -29.50 12.65 -2.16
CA ALA A 41 -30.19 12.14 -3.33
C ALA A 41 -29.43 10.95 -3.92
N TYR A 42 -30.13 10.05 -4.62
CA TYR A 42 -29.56 8.91 -5.34
C TYR A 42 -30.29 8.70 -6.67
N ALA A 43 -29.53 8.63 -7.76
CA ALA A 43 -30.06 8.48 -9.12
C ALA A 43 -29.67 7.13 -9.73
N ASP A 44 -30.61 6.55 -10.50
CA ASP A 44 -30.39 5.38 -11.33
C ASP A 44 -30.97 5.59 -12.73
N GLY A 45 -30.28 5.09 -13.76
CA GLY A 45 -30.65 5.27 -15.16
C GLY A 45 -30.26 6.66 -15.67
N PHE A 46 -31.22 7.40 -16.22
CA PHE A 46 -31.05 8.78 -16.72
C PHE A 46 -29.85 8.97 -17.66
N GLY A 47 -29.57 7.99 -18.52
CA GLY A 47 -28.53 8.12 -19.53
C GLY A 47 -28.77 9.35 -20.42
N CYS A 48 -27.78 10.22 -20.55
CA CYS A 48 -27.88 11.45 -21.34
C CYS A 48 -27.30 11.24 -22.74
N THR A 49 -28.11 11.47 -23.77
CA THR A 49 -27.68 11.38 -25.17
C THR A 49 -28.04 12.65 -25.94
N PRO A 50 -27.20 13.08 -26.90
CA PRO A 50 -27.53 14.22 -27.74
C PRO A 50 -28.74 13.93 -28.61
N VAL A 51 -29.57 14.95 -28.86
CA VAL A 51 -30.63 14.93 -29.88
C VAL A 51 -30.41 16.06 -30.88
N GLY A 52 -31.30 16.20 -31.86
CA GLY A 52 -31.24 17.29 -32.83
C GLY A 52 -31.32 18.66 -32.15
N GLY A 53 -30.44 19.59 -32.56
CA GLY A 53 -30.37 20.95 -32.02
C GLY A 53 -29.64 21.05 -30.67
N LEU A 54 -29.89 22.15 -29.95
CA LEU A 54 -29.36 22.40 -28.60
C LEU A 54 -30.23 21.72 -27.54
N ALA A 55 -30.27 20.39 -27.56
CA ALA A 55 -31.04 19.61 -26.60
C ALA A 55 -30.39 18.25 -26.35
N VAL A 56 -30.74 17.65 -25.22
CA VAL A 56 -30.38 16.27 -24.87
C VAL A 56 -31.62 15.47 -24.50
N SER A 57 -31.58 14.18 -24.76
CA SER A 57 -32.55 13.21 -24.26
C SER A 57 -31.97 12.55 -23.02
N ILE A 58 -32.71 12.63 -21.92
CA ILE A 58 -32.40 11.90 -20.70
C ILE A 58 -33.30 10.67 -20.68
N GLY A 59 -32.70 9.48 -20.74
CA GLY A 59 -33.41 8.21 -20.76
C GLY A 59 -34.21 7.93 -19.48
N PRO A 60 -34.99 6.84 -19.46
CA PRO A 60 -35.72 6.40 -18.26
C PRO A 60 -34.80 6.23 -17.04
N GLY A 61 -35.35 6.44 -15.85
CA GLY A 61 -34.60 6.34 -14.60
C GLY A 61 -35.43 6.70 -13.38
N SER A 62 -34.80 6.59 -12.21
CA SER A 62 -35.40 6.93 -10.92
C SER A 62 -34.47 7.82 -10.09
N LEU A 63 -35.08 8.72 -9.33
CA LEU A 63 -34.41 9.59 -8.36
C LEU A 63 -35.05 9.37 -6.99
N SER A 64 -34.25 8.92 -6.04
CA SER A 64 -34.59 8.95 -4.62
C SER A 64 -34.09 10.27 -4.03
N PHE A 65 -34.96 11.07 -3.42
CA PHE A 65 -34.63 12.42 -2.95
C PHE A 65 -35.19 12.68 -1.54
N PRO A 66 -34.38 13.19 -0.59
CA PRO A 66 -34.85 13.56 0.74
C PRO A 66 -35.82 14.75 0.68
N THR A 67 -37.05 14.55 1.12
CA THR A 67 -38.11 15.57 1.17
C THR A 67 -39.14 15.18 2.24
N VAL A 68 -40.34 15.73 2.21
CA VAL A 68 -41.44 15.40 3.13
C VAL A 68 -42.45 14.44 2.49
N ILE A 69 -43.29 13.79 3.30
CA ILE A 69 -44.35 12.88 2.82
C ILE A 69 -45.29 13.59 1.86
N ASP A 70 -45.90 14.70 2.26
CA ASP A 70 -46.83 15.48 1.43
C ASP A 70 -46.68 16.97 1.75
N ALA A 71 -46.03 17.73 0.87
CA ALA A 71 -45.85 19.17 1.08
C ALA A 71 -47.17 19.96 0.98
N GLY A 72 -48.19 19.39 0.33
CA GLY A 72 -49.54 19.93 0.19
C GLY A 72 -50.60 18.86 0.47
N ALA A 73 -51.88 19.23 0.40
CA ALA A 73 -52.97 18.29 0.59
C ALA A 73 -53.05 17.27 -0.57
N TYR A 74 -53.36 16.02 -0.27
CA TYR A 74 -53.59 14.94 -1.25
C TYR A 74 -55.04 14.47 -1.16
N GLY A 75 -55.89 14.99 -2.05
CA GLY A 75 -57.33 14.79 -1.96
C GLY A 75 -57.88 15.37 -0.64
N ALA A 76 -58.61 14.56 0.12
CA ALA A 76 -59.10 14.92 1.44
C ALA A 76 -58.04 14.84 2.57
N LEU A 77 -56.83 14.33 2.28
CA LEU A 77 -55.77 14.24 3.29
C LEU A 77 -55.03 15.58 3.44
N PRO A 78 -54.78 16.05 4.67
CA PRO A 78 -53.97 17.24 4.90
C PRO A 78 -52.50 17.00 4.53
N PRO A 79 -51.71 18.09 4.35
CA PRO A 79 -50.26 17.99 4.20
C PRO A 79 -49.61 17.23 5.36
N ASP A 80 -48.50 16.56 5.06
CA ASP A 80 -47.72 15.77 6.00
C ASP A 80 -46.23 16.11 5.84
N GLY A 81 -45.70 16.81 6.85
CA GLY A 81 -44.34 17.36 6.85
C GLY A 81 -43.25 16.37 7.25
N ASP A 82 -43.58 15.12 7.55
CA ASP A 82 -42.59 14.17 8.04
C ASP A 82 -41.56 13.81 6.96
N PRO A 83 -40.27 13.63 7.32
CA PRO A 83 -39.21 13.42 6.35
C PRO A 83 -39.24 12.03 5.71
N LEU A 84 -39.27 11.98 4.39
CA LEU A 84 -39.27 10.77 3.57
C LEU A 84 -38.22 10.84 2.47
N LEU A 85 -37.62 9.68 2.14
CA LEU A 85 -36.85 9.54 0.91
C LEU A 85 -37.84 9.20 -0.21
N LYS A 86 -38.33 10.21 -0.94
CA LYS A 86 -39.32 10.01 -2.00
C LYS A 86 -38.66 9.52 -3.27
N ILE A 87 -39.33 8.61 -3.98
CA ILE A 87 -38.82 8.02 -5.22
C ILE A 87 -39.62 8.55 -6.42
N GLY A 88 -39.02 9.43 -7.22
CA GLY A 88 -39.55 9.81 -8.53
C GLY A 88 -39.08 8.84 -9.61
N VAL A 89 -39.94 8.52 -10.58
CA VAL A 89 -39.61 7.61 -11.69
C VAL A 89 -40.07 8.19 -13.02
N ASN A 90 -39.17 8.25 -14.00
CA ASN A 90 -39.54 8.51 -15.39
C ASN A 90 -39.39 7.21 -16.18
N THR A 91 -40.49 6.74 -16.77
CA THR A 91 -40.52 5.52 -17.58
C THR A 91 -40.26 5.76 -19.06
N ALA A 92 -40.29 7.02 -19.50
CA ALA A 92 -39.99 7.46 -20.86
C ALA A 92 -38.88 8.52 -20.85
N PRO A 93 -38.12 8.68 -21.95
CA PRO A 93 -37.12 9.72 -22.05
C PRO A 93 -37.71 11.13 -21.94
N VAL A 94 -36.96 12.05 -21.33
CA VAL A 94 -37.30 13.47 -21.22
C VAL A 94 -36.33 14.28 -22.07
N ILE A 95 -36.86 15.12 -22.97
CA ILE A 95 -36.04 16.04 -23.76
C ILE A 95 -35.82 17.31 -22.94
N VAL A 96 -34.57 17.66 -22.70
CA VAL A 96 -34.16 18.89 -22.03
C VAL A 96 -33.54 19.82 -23.07
N SER A 97 -34.18 20.96 -23.29
CA SER A 97 -33.66 22.01 -24.18
C SER A 97 -32.64 22.88 -23.45
N LEU A 98 -31.53 23.18 -24.12
CA LEU A 98 -30.47 24.05 -23.62
C LEU A 98 -30.66 25.45 -24.21
N PRO A 99 -30.58 26.52 -23.41
CA PRO A 99 -31.01 27.85 -23.83
C PRO A 99 -30.05 28.54 -24.83
N GLY A 100 -28.86 28.00 -25.07
CA GLY A 100 -27.87 28.55 -26.00
C GLY A 100 -26.52 27.84 -25.88
N THR A 101 -25.46 28.50 -26.34
CA THR A 101 -24.07 28.05 -26.15
C THR A 101 -23.56 28.43 -24.75
N GLY A 102 -22.64 27.66 -24.18
CA GLY A 102 -22.12 27.84 -22.82
C GLY A 102 -22.15 26.54 -22.01
N ASP A 103 -21.85 26.66 -20.71
CA ASP A 103 -21.89 25.55 -19.77
C ASP A 103 -23.25 25.47 -19.07
N PHE A 104 -23.82 24.27 -19.01
CA PHE A 104 -25.08 24.00 -18.35
C PHE A 104 -24.98 22.78 -17.44
N VAL A 105 -25.67 22.83 -16.31
CA VAL A 105 -25.94 21.67 -15.46
C VAL A 105 -27.40 21.30 -15.60
N ILE A 106 -27.64 20.04 -15.95
CA ILE A 106 -28.96 19.42 -15.90
C ILE A 106 -29.15 18.87 -14.51
N SER A 107 -30.02 19.50 -13.74
CA SER A 107 -30.40 19.08 -12.39
C SER A 107 -31.77 18.45 -12.38
N ALA A 108 -31.98 17.51 -11.46
CA ALA A 108 -33.21 16.76 -11.31
C ALA A 108 -33.83 16.93 -9.92
N SER A 109 -35.15 17.00 -9.86
CA SER A 109 -35.94 17.05 -8.62
C SER A 109 -37.12 16.10 -8.69
N VAL A 110 -37.56 15.61 -7.53
CA VAL A 110 -38.80 14.83 -7.44
C VAL A 110 -39.97 15.80 -7.38
N VAL A 111 -40.92 15.65 -8.31
CA VAL A 111 -42.11 16.49 -8.40
C VAL A 111 -43.37 15.64 -8.41
N GLU A 112 -44.45 16.24 -7.93
CA GLU A 112 -45.79 15.69 -7.98
C GLU A 112 -46.65 16.54 -8.90
N THR A 113 -47.10 15.94 -10.00
CA THR A 113 -47.92 16.63 -11.00
C THR A 113 -49.24 15.92 -11.15
N GLN A 114 -50.33 16.70 -11.19
CA GLN A 114 -51.66 16.18 -11.51
C GLN A 114 -51.69 15.70 -12.97
N ALA A 115 -52.25 14.52 -13.18
CA ALA A 115 -52.39 13.88 -14.49
C ALA A 115 -53.74 13.13 -14.59
N GLY A 116 -54.04 12.61 -15.78
CA GLY A 116 -55.29 11.91 -16.05
C GLY A 116 -56.48 12.89 -16.00
N SER A 117 -56.75 13.59 -17.10
CA SER A 117 -57.86 14.52 -17.17
C SER A 117 -59.16 13.77 -17.45
N ALA A 118 -60.07 13.69 -16.48
CA ALA A 118 -61.39 13.09 -16.66
C ALA A 118 -62.51 13.94 -16.03
N ALA A 119 -63.67 13.94 -16.67
CA ALA A 119 -64.89 14.51 -16.10
C ALA A 119 -65.44 13.54 -15.03
N ILE A 120 -65.18 13.83 -13.77
CA ILE A 120 -65.60 13.00 -12.64
C ILE A 120 -67.08 13.29 -12.32
N VAL A 121 -67.84 12.24 -12.03
CA VAL A 121 -69.23 12.34 -11.55
C VAL A 121 -69.23 12.49 -10.04
N TYR A 122 -69.88 13.54 -9.54
CA TYR A 122 -70.08 13.83 -8.12
C TYR A 122 -71.54 13.61 -7.74
N VAL A 123 -71.79 13.34 -6.45
CA VAL A 123 -73.13 13.39 -5.87
C VAL A 123 -73.41 14.83 -5.45
N ASP A 124 -74.62 15.34 -5.70
CA ASP A 124 -75.03 16.63 -5.16
C ASP A 124 -75.29 16.50 -3.65
N ALA A 125 -74.53 17.24 -2.84
CA ALA A 125 -74.66 17.19 -1.38
C ALA A 125 -76.02 17.73 -0.88
N ALA A 126 -76.71 18.54 -1.69
CA ALA A 126 -78.05 19.05 -1.37
C ALA A 126 -79.18 18.10 -1.82
N ASP A 127 -78.92 17.25 -2.82
CA ASP A 127 -79.86 16.24 -3.33
C ASP A 127 -79.11 14.96 -3.77
N PRO A 128 -79.00 13.95 -2.91
CA PRO A 128 -78.27 12.72 -3.20
C PRO A 128 -78.80 11.90 -4.37
N THR A 129 -79.99 12.22 -4.90
CA THR A 129 -80.57 11.57 -6.08
C THR A 129 -80.04 12.17 -7.39
N ARG A 130 -79.35 13.32 -7.32
CA ARG A 130 -78.81 14.04 -8.46
C ARG A 130 -77.30 13.84 -8.59
N THR A 131 -76.85 13.63 -9.81
CA THR A 131 -75.42 13.59 -10.16
C THR A 131 -74.98 14.92 -10.77
N LEU A 132 -73.76 15.32 -10.43
CA LEU A 132 -73.06 16.48 -10.99
C LEU A 132 -71.86 15.97 -11.79
N ILE A 133 -71.47 16.67 -12.85
CA ILE A 133 -70.23 16.37 -13.60
C ILE A 133 -69.27 17.53 -13.37
N GLY A 134 -68.05 17.23 -12.91
CA GLY A 134 -67.07 18.24 -12.50
C GLY A 134 -67.40 18.90 -11.15
N VAL A 135 -66.44 19.61 -10.55
CA VAL A 135 -66.63 20.29 -9.26
C VAL A 135 -67.85 21.21 -9.35
N GLN A 136 -68.80 21.03 -8.43
CA GLN A 136 -70.05 21.81 -8.37
C GLN A 136 -70.87 21.78 -9.69
N GLY A 137 -70.71 20.74 -10.52
CA GLY A 137 -71.46 20.60 -11.77
C GLY A 137 -70.95 21.45 -12.93
N ASN A 138 -69.72 21.96 -12.87
CA ASN A 138 -69.13 22.83 -13.90
C ASN A 138 -68.76 22.13 -15.22
N GLY A 139 -68.92 20.81 -15.31
CA GLY A 139 -68.60 20.00 -16.48
C GLY A 139 -67.11 19.90 -16.81
N GLN A 140 -66.23 20.48 -16.00
CA GLN A 140 -64.79 20.50 -16.26
C GLN A 140 -64.13 19.19 -15.81
N ALA A 141 -63.21 18.71 -16.64
CA ALA A 141 -62.36 17.58 -16.30
C ALA A 141 -61.33 17.97 -15.22
N GLN A 142 -60.96 17.01 -14.39
CA GLN A 142 -60.00 17.17 -13.30
C GLN A 142 -58.91 16.10 -13.40
N GLY A 143 -57.75 16.39 -12.79
CA GLY A 143 -56.71 15.40 -12.59
C GLY A 143 -57.20 14.27 -11.70
N THR A 144 -57.08 13.04 -12.17
CA THR A 144 -57.51 11.84 -11.45
C THR A 144 -56.34 11.11 -10.78
N VAL A 145 -55.10 11.49 -11.09
CA VAL A 145 -53.90 10.85 -10.58
C VAL A 145 -52.84 11.88 -10.24
N VAL A 146 -52.23 11.78 -9.05
CA VAL A 146 -50.97 12.45 -8.76
C VAL A 146 -49.83 11.57 -9.23
N GLN A 147 -49.09 12.04 -10.23
CA GLN A 147 -47.89 11.35 -10.71
C GLN A 147 -46.66 11.90 -10.01
N GLN A 148 -45.94 11.00 -9.36
CA GLN A 148 -44.60 11.30 -8.86
C GLN A 148 -43.58 11.04 -9.96
N ARG A 149 -42.92 12.10 -10.41
CA ARG A 149 -41.98 12.11 -11.54
C ARG A 149 -40.69 12.81 -11.18
N VAL A 150 -39.71 12.71 -12.07
CA VAL A 150 -38.47 13.46 -11.98
C VAL A 150 -38.52 14.61 -12.98
N ALA A 151 -38.60 15.83 -12.48
CA ALA A 151 -38.44 17.03 -13.31
C ALA A 151 -36.96 17.28 -13.56
N MET A 152 -36.64 17.78 -14.74
CA MET A 152 -35.27 18.08 -15.14
C MET A 152 -35.21 19.49 -15.74
N ILE A 153 -34.21 20.25 -15.33
CA ILE A 153 -33.99 21.61 -15.80
C ILE A 153 -32.51 21.83 -16.08
N ALA A 154 -32.21 22.50 -17.20
CA ALA A 154 -30.87 22.98 -17.51
C ALA A 154 -30.70 24.40 -16.96
N THR A 155 -29.69 24.61 -16.14
CA THR A 155 -29.35 25.91 -15.55
C THR A 155 -27.86 26.17 -15.68
N SER A 156 -27.42 27.41 -15.43
CA SER A 156 -25.98 27.67 -15.33
C SER A 156 -25.39 26.91 -14.12
N PRO A 157 -24.12 26.48 -14.15
CA PRO A 157 -23.51 25.74 -13.06
C PRO A 157 -23.57 26.44 -11.69
N ALA A 158 -23.64 27.77 -11.66
CA ALA A 158 -23.74 28.57 -10.44
C ALA A 158 -25.17 28.73 -9.91
N SER A 159 -26.19 28.23 -10.62
CA SER A 159 -27.61 28.51 -10.34
C SER A 159 -28.45 27.24 -10.22
N ILE A 160 -27.90 26.15 -9.67
CA ILE A 160 -28.64 24.91 -9.45
C ILE A 160 -29.80 25.19 -8.47
N PRO A 161 -31.06 24.89 -8.83
CA PRO A 161 -32.20 25.16 -7.96
C PRO A 161 -32.14 24.38 -6.63
N ALA A 162 -32.58 25.03 -5.55
CA ALA A 162 -32.77 24.35 -4.26
C ALA A 162 -33.78 23.19 -4.42
N GLY A 163 -33.55 22.08 -3.71
CA GLY A 163 -34.37 20.88 -3.83
C GLY A 163 -34.15 20.09 -5.13
N SER A 164 -33.05 20.34 -5.85
CA SER A 164 -32.62 19.55 -7.00
C SER A 164 -31.21 19.00 -6.80
N SER A 165 -30.88 17.92 -7.50
CA SER A 165 -29.53 17.33 -7.51
C SER A 165 -28.95 17.36 -8.93
N PRO A 166 -27.67 17.71 -9.12
CA PRO A 166 -27.05 17.72 -10.44
C PRO A 166 -26.97 16.30 -11.02
N LEU A 167 -27.16 16.12 -12.33
CA LEU A 167 -26.96 14.83 -13.01
C LEU A 167 -25.87 14.94 -14.08
N TRP A 168 -26.03 15.86 -15.02
CA TRP A 168 -25.16 15.98 -16.20
C TRP A 168 -24.67 17.40 -16.38
N HIS A 169 -23.43 17.54 -16.83
CA HIS A 169 -22.82 18.78 -17.30
C HIS A 169 -22.77 18.75 -18.82
N VAL A 170 -23.19 19.82 -19.47
CA VAL A 170 -23.12 19.98 -20.92
C VAL A 170 -22.36 21.25 -21.25
N SER A 171 -21.20 21.11 -21.89
CA SER A 171 -20.35 22.22 -22.32
C SER A 171 -20.48 22.44 -23.82
N ILE A 172 -21.13 23.53 -24.21
CA ILE A 172 -21.42 23.83 -25.61
C ILE A 172 -20.48 24.95 -26.10
N PRO A 173 -19.54 24.66 -27.02
CA PRO A 173 -18.64 25.66 -27.58
C PRO A 173 -19.39 26.79 -28.28
N ALA A 174 -18.74 27.97 -28.36
CA ALA A 174 -19.27 29.09 -29.12
C ALA A 174 -19.56 28.68 -30.57
N SER A 175 -20.72 29.09 -31.10
CA SER A 175 -21.22 28.79 -32.46
C SER A 175 -21.67 27.35 -32.72
N ALA A 176 -21.68 26.45 -31.73
CA ALA A 176 -22.28 25.14 -31.91
C ALA A 176 -23.81 25.26 -32.04
N THR A 177 -24.39 24.57 -33.02
CA THR A 177 -25.85 24.52 -33.25
C THR A 177 -26.48 23.20 -32.83
N THR A 178 -25.65 22.22 -32.45
CA THR A 178 -26.07 20.88 -32.01
C THR A 178 -25.22 20.40 -30.83
N VAL A 179 -25.83 19.63 -29.93
CA VAL A 179 -25.09 18.91 -28.87
C VAL A 179 -24.48 17.65 -29.47
N THR A 180 -23.25 17.32 -29.07
CA THR A 180 -22.59 16.05 -29.41
C THR A 180 -22.25 15.28 -28.15
N ALA A 181 -21.98 13.98 -28.26
CA ALA A 181 -21.67 13.13 -27.10
C ALA A 181 -20.44 13.63 -26.32
N GLY A 182 -19.43 14.20 -27.00
CA GLY A 182 -18.24 14.75 -26.36
C GLY A 182 -18.47 16.03 -25.55
N MET A 183 -19.64 16.65 -25.68
CA MET A 183 -20.04 17.84 -24.90
C MET A 183 -20.71 17.46 -23.56
N ILE A 184 -21.04 16.18 -23.36
CA ILE A 184 -21.79 15.67 -22.21
C ILE A 184 -20.81 14.99 -21.25
N ALA A 185 -20.85 15.38 -19.98
CA ALA A 185 -20.08 14.79 -18.91
C ALA A 185 -20.95 14.64 -17.64
N LEU A 186 -20.52 13.81 -16.69
CA LEU A 186 -21.15 13.79 -15.37
C LEU A 186 -20.97 15.14 -14.69
N ALA A 187 -22.04 15.65 -14.07
CA ALA A 187 -21.93 16.86 -13.27
C ALA A 187 -21.16 16.58 -11.96
N ALA A 188 -20.47 17.59 -11.44
CA ALA A 188 -19.86 17.50 -10.12
C ALA A 188 -20.95 17.26 -9.05
N GLY A 189 -20.75 16.25 -8.21
CA GLY A 189 -21.73 15.85 -7.19
C GLY A 189 -22.92 15.06 -7.73
N ALA A 190 -22.86 14.54 -8.96
CA ALA A 190 -23.95 13.74 -9.50
C ALA A 190 -24.17 12.45 -8.68
N PRO A 191 -25.40 12.20 -8.19
CA PRO A 191 -25.68 11.16 -7.20
C PRO A 191 -25.93 9.77 -7.83
N PHE A 192 -25.27 9.46 -8.95
CA PHE A 192 -25.50 8.18 -9.62
C PHE A 192 -25.02 7.02 -8.77
N VAL A 193 -25.90 6.04 -8.55
CA VAL A 193 -25.58 4.82 -7.79
C VAL A 193 -24.51 4.04 -8.57
N PRO A 194 -23.27 3.94 -8.05
CA PRO A 194 -22.14 3.41 -8.82
C PRO A 194 -22.17 1.88 -8.96
N VAL A 195 -22.85 1.19 -8.05
CA VAL A 195 -22.97 -0.27 -8.00
C VAL A 195 -24.41 -0.67 -7.66
N LYS A 196 -24.97 -1.66 -8.37
CA LYS A 196 -26.29 -2.21 -8.04
C LYS A 196 -26.22 -3.16 -6.86
N LEU A 197 -27.34 -3.42 -6.17
CA LEU A 197 -27.39 -4.38 -5.05
C LEU A 197 -26.72 -5.75 -5.36
N PRO A 198 -26.86 -6.35 -6.56
CA PRO A 198 -26.12 -7.58 -6.89
C PRO A 198 -24.60 -7.41 -7.03
N GLN A 199 -24.13 -6.18 -7.26
CA GLN A 199 -22.71 -5.82 -7.41
C GLN A 199 -22.12 -5.23 -6.12
N ALA A 200 -22.96 -4.73 -5.22
CA ALA A 200 -22.62 -4.30 -3.86
C ALA A 200 -22.53 -5.53 -2.92
N ALA A 201 -21.61 -6.44 -3.22
CA ALA A 201 -21.16 -7.65 -2.51
C ALA A 201 -22.20 -8.54 -1.74
N PRO A 202 -22.13 -9.89 -1.89
CA PRO A 202 -22.61 -10.79 -0.85
C PRO A 202 -21.81 -10.56 0.44
N ILE A 203 -22.47 -10.08 1.49
CA ILE A 203 -21.94 -9.89 2.85
C ILE A 203 -21.70 -11.23 3.58
N VAL A 204 -21.34 -12.29 2.86
CA VAL A 204 -20.93 -13.59 3.43
C VAL A 204 -19.58 -13.97 2.83
N SER A 205 -18.55 -13.23 3.25
CA SER A 205 -17.11 -13.45 3.14
C SER A 205 -16.55 -14.15 1.87
N PRO A 206 -16.09 -13.39 0.85
CA PRO A 206 -15.49 -13.91 -0.39
C PRO A 206 -13.95 -13.92 -0.36
N ALA A 207 -13.31 -14.36 0.72
CA ALA A 207 -11.91 -14.02 1.05
C ALA A 207 -10.85 -14.22 -0.06
N PHE A 208 -11.02 -15.10 -1.06
CA PHE A 208 -10.00 -15.32 -2.09
C PHE A 208 -10.58 -15.80 -3.44
N LEU A 209 -11.11 -14.91 -4.28
CA LEU A 209 -11.25 -15.21 -5.71
C LEU A 209 -10.53 -14.16 -6.56
N ALA A 210 -9.80 -14.63 -7.58
CA ALA A 210 -8.79 -13.93 -8.37
C ALA A 210 -7.53 -13.51 -7.57
N ASN A 211 -6.82 -12.45 -7.99
CA ASN A 211 -5.57 -11.98 -7.41
C ASN A 211 -5.83 -10.68 -6.60
N PRO A 212 -6.35 -10.77 -5.36
CA PRO A 212 -6.74 -9.61 -4.58
C PRO A 212 -5.55 -8.67 -4.36
N THR A 213 -5.75 -7.40 -4.67
CA THR A 213 -4.78 -6.34 -4.40
C THR A 213 -5.12 -5.66 -3.09
N ALA A 214 -4.14 -5.47 -2.21
CA ALA A 214 -4.26 -4.62 -1.02
C ALA A 214 -3.11 -3.60 -1.00
N PRO A 215 -3.29 -2.44 -0.33
CA PRO A 215 -2.20 -1.51 -0.10
C PRO A 215 -1.02 -2.22 0.60
N THR A 216 0.19 -1.98 0.12
CA THR A 216 1.39 -2.53 0.76
C THR A 216 1.77 -1.63 1.93
N ALA A 217 1.81 -2.20 3.13
CA ALA A 217 2.22 -1.49 4.33
C ALA A 217 3.69 -1.01 4.21
N PRO A 218 4.06 0.11 4.86
CA PRO A 218 5.45 0.54 4.95
C PRO A 218 6.34 -0.52 5.64
N PRO A 219 7.65 -0.59 5.31
CA PRO A 219 8.60 -1.43 6.03
C PRO A 219 8.56 -1.17 7.55
N GLY A 220 8.57 -2.22 8.35
CA GLY A 220 8.55 -2.14 9.82
C GLY A 220 7.15 -2.05 10.46
N ASP A 221 6.07 -2.07 9.68
CA ASP A 221 4.70 -2.19 10.22
C ASP A 221 4.50 -3.54 10.94
N ALA A 222 4.08 -3.50 12.21
CA ALA A 222 3.83 -4.67 13.06
C ALA A 222 2.35 -4.76 13.52
N SER A 223 1.45 -4.05 12.83
CA SER A 223 0.01 -4.13 13.08
C SER A 223 -0.57 -5.49 12.69
N VAL A 224 -1.78 -5.78 13.16
CA VAL A 224 -2.52 -7.01 12.85
C VAL A 224 -3.31 -6.89 11.52
N THR A 225 -2.84 -6.03 10.61
CA THR A 225 -3.48 -5.81 9.31
C THR A 225 -3.02 -6.85 8.27
N LEU A 226 -3.68 -6.87 7.10
CA LEU A 226 -3.35 -7.82 6.03
C LEU A 226 -1.97 -7.56 5.44
N ALA A 227 -1.10 -8.57 5.44
CA ALA A 227 0.20 -8.51 4.77
C ALA A 227 0.07 -8.82 3.26
N THR A 228 0.61 -7.94 2.40
CA THR A 228 0.75 -8.23 0.96
C THR A 228 1.99 -9.08 0.70
N THR A 229 2.04 -9.77 -0.44
CA THR A 229 3.26 -10.49 -0.88
C THR A 229 4.45 -9.56 -1.08
N ALA A 230 4.21 -8.30 -1.47
CA ALA A 230 5.24 -7.26 -1.52
C ALA A 230 5.79 -6.92 -0.14
N PHE A 231 4.93 -6.79 0.88
CA PHE A 231 5.34 -6.56 2.27
C PHE A 231 6.17 -7.75 2.81
N VAL A 232 5.69 -8.98 2.63
CA VAL A 232 6.42 -10.19 3.08
C VAL A 232 7.74 -10.33 2.33
N GLY A 233 7.76 -10.06 1.02
CA GLY A 233 8.96 -10.09 0.20
C GLY A 233 10.02 -9.08 0.66
N ALA A 234 9.61 -7.88 1.07
CA ALA A 234 10.50 -6.89 1.67
C ALA A 234 11.00 -7.34 3.05
N ALA A 235 10.10 -7.78 3.93
CA ALA A 235 10.43 -8.19 5.30
C ALA A 235 11.39 -9.40 5.37
N THR A 236 11.37 -10.29 4.35
CA THR A 236 12.16 -11.54 4.37
C THR A 236 13.56 -11.38 3.74
N ARG A 237 13.82 -10.30 2.98
CA ARG A 237 15.12 -10.11 2.32
C ARG A 237 16.05 -9.28 3.19
N ARG A 238 17.07 -9.94 3.76
CA ARG A 238 18.24 -9.23 4.31
C ARG A 238 19.08 -8.70 3.16
N ASN A 239 19.17 -7.38 3.07
CA ASN A 239 20.15 -6.71 2.23
C ASN A 239 21.55 -6.98 2.77
N ARG A 240 22.53 -7.12 1.88
CA ARG A 240 23.91 -7.45 2.22
C ARG A 240 24.90 -6.69 1.36
N THR A 241 25.97 -6.21 1.98
CA THR A 241 27.16 -5.73 1.27
C THR A 241 28.39 -6.40 1.87
N ALA A 242 29.35 -6.76 1.01
CA ALA A 242 30.58 -7.42 1.44
C ALA A 242 31.81 -6.79 0.77
N TRP A 243 32.91 -6.76 1.50
CA TRP A 243 34.21 -6.25 1.06
C TRP A 243 35.29 -7.27 1.41
N GLY A 244 36.09 -7.66 0.42
CA GLY A 244 37.16 -8.65 0.59
C GLY A 244 38.50 -8.26 -0.03
N THR A 245 38.59 -7.05 -0.58
CA THR A 245 39.85 -6.51 -1.08
C THR A 245 40.34 -5.48 -0.05
N PRO A 246 41.64 -5.46 0.29
CA PRO A 246 42.21 -4.46 1.18
C PRO A 246 41.99 -3.05 0.66
N GLY A 247 41.61 -2.14 1.55
CA GLY A 247 41.37 -0.75 1.18
C GLY A 247 40.40 -0.03 2.10
N ALA A 248 40.23 1.26 1.81
CA ALA A 248 39.27 2.13 2.46
C ALA A 248 37.98 2.19 1.61
N TYR A 249 36.85 1.96 2.26
CA TYR A 249 35.51 2.03 1.69
C TYR A 249 34.60 2.89 2.57
N SER A 250 33.42 3.18 2.06
CA SER A 250 32.36 3.85 2.81
C SER A 250 31.03 3.14 2.58
N TRP A 251 30.21 3.04 3.62
CA TRP A 251 28.85 2.53 3.54
C TRP A 251 27.89 3.54 4.13
N THR A 252 26.87 3.94 3.36
CA THR A 252 25.81 4.84 3.82
C THR A 252 24.62 4.01 4.29
N CYS A 253 24.22 4.22 5.53
CA CYS A 253 23.09 3.54 6.14
C CYS A 253 21.78 3.92 5.42
N PRO A 254 21.02 2.97 4.87
CA PRO A 254 19.75 3.27 4.22
C PRO A 254 18.72 3.89 5.18
N ALA A 255 17.70 4.54 4.61
CA ALA A 255 16.59 5.07 5.40
C ALA A 255 15.86 3.95 6.15
N GLY A 256 15.37 4.24 7.36
CA GLY A 256 14.63 3.28 8.18
C GLY A 256 15.49 2.26 8.95
N ILE A 257 16.82 2.27 8.78
CA ILE A 257 17.72 1.30 9.42
C ILE A 257 18.38 1.91 10.65
N SER A 258 18.19 1.26 11.80
CA SER A 258 18.81 1.64 13.07
C SER A 258 19.81 0.61 13.61
N ILE A 259 19.86 -0.59 13.02
CA ILE A 259 20.73 -1.68 13.45
C ILE A 259 21.18 -2.51 12.24
N VAL A 260 22.43 -2.96 12.26
CA VAL A 260 22.98 -3.86 11.26
C VAL A 260 23.72 -5.02 11.91
N LEU A 261 23.74 -6.17 11.26
CA LEU A 261 24.61 -7.28 11.62
C LEU A 261 25.93 -7.14 10.86
N VAL A 262 27.05 -7.05 11.58
CA VAL A 262 28.38 -6.99 10.99
C VAL A 262 29.14 -8.26 11.28
N ARG A 263 29.68 -8.89 10.22
CA ARG A 263 30.65 -9.98 10.31
C ARG A 263 31.98 -9.50 9.74
N ALA A 264 33.06 -9.63 10.48
CA ALA A 264 34.35 -9.15 10.02
C ALA A 264 35.50 -10.09 10.40
N TRP A 265 36.46 -10.18 9.49
CA TRP A 265 37.74 -10.86 9.61
C TRP A 265 38.85 -9.81 9.46
N ALA A 266 39.79 -9.79 10.40
CA ALA A 266 41.01 -9.04 10.26
C ALA A 266 42.00 -9.80 9.37
N ALA A 267 43.05 -9.15 8.87
CA ALA A 267 44.03 -9.83 8.05
C ALA A 267 44.87 -10.84 8.86
N GLY A 268 45.36 -11.87 8.17
CA GLY A 268 46.33 -12.81 8.73
C GLY A 268 47.73 -12.21 8.76
N GLY A 269 48.57 -12.71 9.67
CA GLY A 269 49.99 -12.38 9.69
C GLY A 269 50.76 -13.10 8.58
N THR A 270 51.86 -12.52 8.14
CA THR A 270 52.79 -13.18 7.22
C THR A 270 53.59 -14.26 7.96
N GLY A 271 53.98 -15.31 7.25
CA GLY A 271 55.01 -16.22 7.72
C GLY A 271 56.35 -15.50 7.88
N GLY A 272 57.21 -16.07 8.72
CA GLY A 272 58.60 -15.67 8.84
C GLY A 272 59.43 -16.24 7.68
N ASP A 273 60.44 -15.49 7.27
CA ASP A 273 61.41 -15.91 6.27
C ASP A 273 62.31 -17.04 6.82
N ALA A 274 62.83 -17.87 5.91
CA ALA A 274 63.94 -18.74 6.24
C ALA A 274 65.19 -17.88 6.54
N GLY A 275 65.87 -18.18 7.64
CA GLY A 275 67.01 -17.39 8.10
C GLY A 275 68.13 -18.27 8.66
N ALA A 276 69.37 -18.00 8.24
CA ALA A 276 70.57 -18.69 8.71
C ALA A 276 70.48 -20.24 8.68
N GLY A 277 69.89 -20.81 7.63
CA GLY A 277 69.74 -22.26 7.46
C GLY A 277 68.62 -22.90 8.29
N SER A 278 67.71 -22.10 8.84
CA SER A 278 66.58 -22.56 9.64
C SER A 278 65.23 -22.03 9.11
N PRO A 279 64.15 -22.84 9.21
CA PRO A 279 62.84 -22.47 8.70
C PRO A 279 62.19 -21.38 9.56
N GLY A 280 61.37 -20.53 8.94
CA GLY A 280 60.56 -19.52 9.61
C GLY A 280 59.30 -20.11 10.27
N GLY A 281 58.74 -19.37 11.23
CA GLY A 281 57.43 -19.68 11.82
C GLY A 281 56.28 -19.22 10.94
N GLY A 282 55.09 -19.78 11.10
CA GLY A 282 53.89 -19.31 10.41
C GLY A 282 53.33 -18.03 11.03
N GLY A 283 52.64 -17.21 10.25
CA GLY A 283 51.90 -16.05 10.74
C GLY A 283 50.64 -16.46 11.49
N GLY A 284 50.19 -15.64 12.43
CA GLY A 284 48.94 -15.88 13.17
C GLY A 284 47.70 -15.57 12.33
N GLY A 285 46.57 -16.14 12.70
CA GLY A 285 45.28 -15.79 12.10
C GLY A 285 44.75 -14.47 12.63
N GLY A 286 44.09 -13.70 11.77
CA GLY A 286 43.34 -12.50 12.11
C GLY A 286 42.06 -12.82 12.87
N ASN A 287 41.64 -11.87 13.70
CA ASN A 287 40.47 -12.05 14.54
C ASN A 287 39.16 -12.07 13.72
N TYR A 288 38.12 -12.68 14.30
CA TYR A 288 36.75 -12.69 13.77
C TYR A 288 35.77 -12.09 14.77
N ILE A 289 34.76 -11.40 14.25
CA ILE A 289 33.62 -10.96 15.05
C ILE A 289 32.32 -11.03 14.25
N GLU A 290 31.23 -11.36 14.96
CA GLU A 290 29.85 -11.19 14.51
C GLU A 290 29.10 -10.42 15.59
N VAL A 291 28.55 -9.26 15.24
CA VAL A 291 27.95 -8.34 16.22
C VAL A 291 26.85 -7.49 15.59
N LEU A 292 25.83 -7.19 16.37
CA LEU A 292 24.82 -6.19 16.03
C LEU A 292 25.33 -4.80 16.41
N ILE A 293 25.31 -3.86 15.46
CA ILE A 293 25.81 -2.50 15.65
C ILE A 293 24.69 -1.50 15.38
N ASP A 294 24.51 -0.58 16.32
CA ASP A 294 23.59 0.55 16.16
C ASP A 294 24.14 1.56 15.14
N VAL A 295 23.28 1.92 14.20
CA VAL A 295 23.56 2.86 13.12
C VAL A 295 22.45 3.91 13.04
N ALA A 296 22.76 5.06 12.46
CA ALA A 296 21.81 6.12 12.20
C ALA A 296 21.48 6.15 10.70
N ALA A 297 20.20 6.10 10.37
CA ALA A 297 19.72 6.19 9.00
C ALA A 297 20.30 7.42 8.28
N GLY A 298 20.78 7.26 7.06
CA GLY A 298 21.42 8.32 6.25
C GLY A 298 22.88 8.64 6.64
N SER A 299 23.40 8.11 7.75
CA SER A 299 24.81 8.33 8.13
C SER A 299 25.76 7.49 7.28
N THR A 300 26.92 8.05 6.97
CA THR A 300 27.98 7.33 6.26
C THR A 300 29.06 6.87 7.23
N TYR A 301 29.40 5.59 7.12
CA TYR A 301 30.37 4.90 7.96
C TYR A 301 31.60 4.53 7.12
N ALA A 302 32.78 4.88 7.63
CA ALA A 302 34.04 4.45 7.05
C ALA A 302 34.25 2.95 7.29
N ILE A 303 34.88 2.29 6.31
CA ILE A 303 35.18 0.86 6.34
C ILE A 303 36.64 0.71 5.97
N GLN A 304 37.39 -0.05 6.77
CA GLN A 304 38.76 -0.42 6.44
C GLN A 304 38.85 -1.93 6.35
N ILE A 305 39.32 -2.44 5.22
CA ILE A 305 39.72 -3.84 5.07
C ILE A 305 41.24 -3.94 5.13
N ALA A 306 41.73 -4.71 6.09
CA ALA A 306 43.15 -4.97 6.29
C ALA A 306 43.75 -5.86 5.19
N GLY A 307 45.03 -5.67 4.87
CA GLY A 307 45.78 -6.51 3.93
C GLY A 307 46.73 -7.47 4.65
N GLY A 308 46.86 -8.69 4.14
CA GLY A 308 47.68 -9.74 4.75
C GLY A 308 49.19 -9.60 4.52
N THR A 309 49.65 -8.52 3.90
CA THR A 309 51.03 -8.31 3.45
C THR A 309 51.92 -7.58 4.45
N SER A 310 51.38 -7.03 5.54
CA SER A 310 52.15 -6.15 6.44
C SER A 310 51.74 -6.22 7.91
N GLY A 311 51.78 -7.41 8.51
CA GLY A 311 51.56 -7.56 9.96
C GLY A 311 50.11 -7.36 10.39
N ALA A 312 49.92 -7.25 11.72
CA ALA A 312 48.64 -7.19 12.42
C ALA A 312 47.81 -5.94 12.07
N THR A 313 47.36 -5.84 10.83
CA THR A 313 46.52 -4.75 10.32
C THR A 313 45.06 -5.00 10.67
N SER A 314 44.33 -3.93 11.00
CA SER A 314 42.97 -4.03 11.51
C SER A 314 41.92 -3.85 10.42
N THR A 315 40.87 -4.66 10.50
CA THR A 315 39.61 -4.41 9.76
C THR A 315 38.69 -3.61 10.67
N SER A 316 38.04 -2.56 10.16
CA SER A 316 37.17 -1.70 10.96
C SER A 316 35.90 -1.25 10.27
N PHE A 317 34.85 -1.08 11.06
CA PHE A 317 33.63 -0.36 10.73
C PHE A 317 33.58 0.92 11.56
N SER A 318 34.13 2.00 11.00
CA SER A 318 34.37 3.29 11.66
C SER A 318 35.05 3.10 13.02
N ASP A 319 34.67 3.89 14.02
CA ASP A 319 35.07 3.74 15.43
C ASP A 319 34.22 2.69 16.18
N ARG A 320 33.17 2.16 15.55
CA ARG A 320 32.19 1.27 16.18
C ARG A 320 32.70 -0.17 16.35
N MET A 321 33.56 -0.62 15.45
CA MET A 321 34.16 -1.95 15.50
C MET A 321 35.55 -1.91 14.85
N ILE A 322 36.55 -2.43 15.56
CA ILE A 322 37.93 -2.59 15.09
C ILE A 322 38.43 -3.94 15.58
N ILE A 323 38.87 -4.79 14.66
CA ILE A 323 39.40 -6.11 14.95
C ILE A 323 40.85 -6.22 14.49
N GLY A 324 41.71 -6.77 15.35
CA GLY A 324 43.15 -6.88 15.09
C GLY A 324 43.52 -8.07 14.23
N GLY A 325 44.46 -7.84 13.32
CA GLY A 325 45.05 -8.88 12.49
C GLY A 325 45.99 -9.80 13.26
N GLY A 326 46.39 -10.89 12.61
CA GLY A 326 47.37 -11.83 13.15
C GLY A 326 48.77 -11.24 13.16
N GLY A 327 49.57 -11.60 14.16
CA GLY A 327 50.99 -11.25 14.24
C GLY A 327 51.81 -12.06 13.24
N ASN A 328 52.95 -11.52 12.81
CA ASN A 328 53.84 -12.21 11.88
C ASN A 328 54.62 -13.34 12.56
N GLY A 329 54.86 -14.40 11.81
CA GLY A 329 55.85 -15.41 12.15
C GLY A 329 57.25 -14.79 12.16
N GLN A 330 58.09 -15.27 13.06
CA GLN A 330 59.48 -14.81 13.14
C GLN A 330 60.36 -15.65 12.22
N ALA A 331 61.40 -15.03 11.68
CA ALA A 331 62.38 -15.72 10.85
C ALA A 331 63.18 -16.75 11.67
N GLY A 332 63.65 -17.81 11.00
CA GLY A 332 64.60 -18.76 11.58
C GLY A 332 65.94 -18.09 11.92
N ARG A 333 66.64 -18.63 12.92
CA ARG A 333 68.01 -18.23 13.31
C ARG A 333 68.90 -19.47 13.33
N SER A 334 70.22 -19.29 13.30
CA SER A 334 71.17 -20.41 13.26
C SER A 334 70.88 -21.44 14.36
N GLY A 335 70.41 -22.62 13.95
CA GLY A 335 70.08 -23.73 14.85
C GLY A 335 68.75 -23.60 15.61
N GLN A 336 67.91 -22.62 15.27
CA GLN A 336 66.62 -22.36 15.92
C GLN A 336 65.56 -22.02 14.87
N ALA A 337 64.51 -22.85 14.79
CA ALA A 337 63.37 -22.55 13.94
C ALA A 337 62.64 -21.29 14.41
N GLY A 338 62.04 -20.57 13.46
CA GLY A 338 61.29 -19.35 13.73
C GLY A 338 60.03 -19.63 14.56
N THR A 339 59.68 -18.68 15.43
CA THR A 339 58.48 -18.78 16.26
C THR A 339 57.23 -18.38 15.48
N GLY A 340 56.10 -19.01 15.77
CA GLY A 340 54.83 -18.65 15.18
C GLY A 340 54.34 -17.27 15.61
N GLY A 341 53.54 -16.64 14.75
CA GLY A 341 52.92 -15.33 15.01
C GLY A 341 51.73 -15.42 15.96
N THR A 342 51.45 -14.34 16.68
CA THR A 342 50.34 -14.28 17.63
C THR A 342 48.98 -14.29 16.93
N ALA A 343 47.97 -14.90 17.55
CA ALA A 343 46.58 -14.75 17.11
C ALA A 343 46.16 -13.28 17.16
N GLY A 344 45.27 -12.88 16.25
CA GLY A 344 44.66 -11.56 16.25
C GLY A 344 43.79 -11.34 17.49
N VAL A 345 43.88 -10.14 18.06
CA VAL A 345 43.18 -9.74 19.28
C VAL A 345 42.11 -8.70 18.92
N PRO A 346 40.97 -8.62 19.62
CA PRO A 346 40.02 -7.51 19.43
C PRO A 346 40.69 -6.18 19.80
N ILE A 347 40.51 -5.12 19.01
CA ILE A 347 41.18 -3.82 19.24
C ILE A 347 40.22 -2.70 19.68
N SER A 348 38.88 -2.83 19.55
CA SER A 348 37.96 -1.69 19.80
C SER A 348 37.16 -1.65 21.10
N ASN A 349 36.79 -0.40 21.42
CA ASN A 349 36.49 0.22 22.71
C ASN A 349 35.07 0.03 23.29
N ASN A 350 34.15 -0.68 22.62
CA ASN A 350 32.74 -0.76 23.05
C ASN A 350 32.08 -2.12 22.88
N ILE A 351 32.86 -3.16 22.54
CA ILE A 351 32.34 -4.52 22.45
C ILE A 351 33.03 -5.32 23.55
N ASN A 352 32.30 -5.59 24.64
CA ASN A 352 32.76 -6.45 25.72
C ASN A 352 33.07 -7.84 25.16
N SER A 353 34.35 -8.11 24.95
CA SER A 353 34.98 -9.42 24.70
C SER A 353 34.05 -10.48 24.10
N VAL A 354 33.78 -10.40 22.80
CA VAL A 354 33.41 -11.62 22.07
C VAL A 354 34.68 -12.44 21.97
N ALA A 355 34.65 -13.69 22.42
CA ALA A 355 35.81 -14.58 22.37
C ALA A 355 36.35 -14.62 20.93
N SER A 356 37.67 -14.65 20.76
CA SER A 356 38.32 -14.89 19.46
C SER A 356 38.03 -16.35 19.04
N ILE A 357 36.85 -16.58 18.47
CA ILE A 357 36.35 -17.91 18.14
C ILE A 357 37.07 -18.39 16.87
N GLY A 358 37.75 -19.53 16.98
CA GLY A 358 38.42 -20.17 15.85
C GLY A 358 39.68 -19.45 15.35
N VAL A 359 40.26 -18.56 16.15
CA VAL A 359 41.51 -17.86 15.81
C VAL A 359 42.69 -18.60 16.42
N GLY A 360 43.67 -18.96 15.58
CA GLY A 360 44.88 -19.68 15.99
C GLY A 360 46.14 -18.82 15.83
N ALA A 361 47.08 -18.98 16.75
CA ALA A 361 48.45 -18.53 16.54
C ALA A 361 49.10 -19.35 15.40
N GLY A 362 50.08 -18.76 14.73
CA GLY A 362 50.94 -19.50 13.82
C GLY A 362 51.77 -20.52 14.61
N GLN A 363 52.19 -21.59 13.95
CA GLN A 363 53.08 -22.58 14.54
C GLN A 363 54.53 -22.20 14.30
N GLY A 364 55.43 -22.62 15.20
CA GLY A 364 56.86 -22.53 14.95
C GLY A 364 57.29 -23.42 13.79
N GLY A 365 58.39 -23.09 13.14
CA GLY A 365 59.05 -24.00 12.20
C GLY A 365 59.62 -25.23 12.91
N TYR A 366 60.02 -26.23 12.13
CA TYR A 366 60.60 -27.46 12.65
C TYR A 366 61.82 -27.89 11.84
N GLN A 367 62.92 -28.24 12.52
CA GLN A 367 64.18 -28.64 11.89
C GLN A 367 64.82 -29.85 12.59
N ILE A 368 65.09 -30.92 11.85
CA ILE A 368 65.92 -32.06 12.28
C ILE A 368 66.89 -32.43 11.16
N GLY A 369 68.19 -32.34 11.43
CA GLY A 369 69.23 -32.57 10.43
C GLY A 369 69.06 -31.61 9.24
N ASN A 370 68.97 -32.17 8.03
CA ASN A 370 68.78 -31.42 6.79
C ASN A 370 67.30 -31.21 6.42
N VAL A 371 66.35 -31.74 7.20
CA VAL A 371 64.91 -31.59 6.94
C VAL A 371 64.40 -30.34 7.65
N ALA A 372 63.87 -29.39 6.87
CA ALA A 372 63.26 -28.16 7.35
C ALA A 372 61.78 -28.10 6.94
N ILE A 373 60.90 -27.78 7.90
CA ILE A 373 59.47 -27.59 7.69
C ILE A 373 59.10 -26.19 8.19
N GLY A 374 58.52 -25.37 7.31
CA GLY A 374 58.02 -24.05 7.66
C GLY A 374 56.82 -24.16 8.59
N GLY A 375 56.70 -23.27 9.57
CA GLY A 375 55.58 -23.29 10.51
C GLY A 375 54.23 -23.12 9.81
N ALA A 376 53.20 -23.85 10.27
CA ALA A 376 51.84 -23.68 9.77
C ALA A 376 51.32 -22.27 10.07
N GLY A 377 50.55 -21.69 9.15
CA GLY A 377 49.80 -20.48 9.40
C GLY A 377 48.69 -20.69 10.44
N GLY A 378 48.37 -19.64 11.19
CA GLY A 378 47.30 -19.62 12.18
C GLY A 378 45.92 -19.59 11.52
N ALA A 379 44.95 -20.25 12.15
CA ALA A 379 43.57 -20.32 11.69
C ALA A 379 42.81 -19.01 11.94
N SER A 380 41.81 -18.73 11.11
CA SER A 380 40.77 -17.73 11.37
C SER A 380 39.39 -18.43 11.40
N PHE A 381 38.35 -17.73 11.83
CA PHE A 381 37.02 -18.33 11.91
C PHE A 381 36.59 -18.95 10.57
N GLY A 382 36.27 -20.25 10.61
CA GLY A 382 35.75 -21.02 9.50
C GLY A 382 36.75 -21.97 8.84
N VAL A 383 38.07 -21.72 8.89
CA VAL A 383 39.08 -22.52 8.18
C VAL A 383 40.45 -22.54 8.87
N GLN A 384 41.24 -23.60 8.66
CA GLN A 384 42.63 -23.69 9.08
C GLN A 384 43.52 -22.66 8.36
N GLY A 385 44.63 -22.25 8.99
CA GLY A 385 45.62 -21.39 8.34
C GLY A 385 46.39 -22.11 7.22
N ALA A 386 47.37 -21.43 6.63
CA ALA A 386 48.19 -22.04 5.58
C ALA A 386 48.85 -23.34 6.07
N VAL A 387 48.82 -24.38 5.23
CA VAL A 387 49.51 -25.65 5.54
C VAL A 387 51.03 -25.43 5.60
N PRO A 388 51.75 -26.16 6.49
CA PRO A 388 53.21 -26.12 6.54
C PRO A 388 53.85 -26.33 5.17
N ASN A 389 54.92 -25.59 4.89
CA ASN A 389 55.72 -25.84 3.70
C ASN A 389 56.77 -26.92 4.00
N THR A 390 56.76 -28.01 3.22
CA THR A 390 57.76 -29.07 3.24
C THR A 390 58.53 -29.07 1.91
N GLY A 391 59.67 -28.38 1.82
CA GLY A 391 60.46 -28.27 0.58
C GLY A 391 61.43 -27.09 0.56
N ASP A 392 61.94 -26.68 -0.60
CA ASP A 392 62.99 -25.64 -0.77
C ASP A 392 62.41 -24.28 -1.22
N GLY A 393 61.21 -23.93 -0.76
CA GLY A 393 60.42 -22.83 -1.32
C GLY A 393 60.01 -21.72 -0.35
N ALA A 394 59.39 -20.68 -0.92
CA ALA A 394 58.65 -19.67 -0.17
C ALA A 394 57.42 -20.28 0.53
N GLY A 395 56.99 -19.68 1.65
CA GLY A 395 55.81 -20.12 2.38
C GLY A 395 54.50 -19.96 1.59
N ASN A 396 53.51 -20.77 1.95
CA ASN A 396 52.16 -20.73 1.37
C ASN A 396 51.37 -19.54 1.92
N ALA A 397 50.59 -18.89 1.04
CA ALA A 397 49.66 -17.85 1.46
C ALA A 397 48.53 -18.39 2.34
N GLY A 398 47.92 -17.51 3.14
CA GLY A 398 46.69 -17.85 3.89
C GLY A 398 45.54 -18.27 2.96
N ASN A 399 44.83 -19.33 3.31
CA ASN A 399 43.83 -19.97 2.43
C ASN A 399 42.41 -19.36 2.51
N TRP A 400 42.11 -18.56 3.54
CA TRP A 400 40.79 -17.93 3.79
C TRP A 400 40.99 -16.57 4.44
N PRO A 401 40.04 -15.61 4.32
CA PRO A 401 40.14 -14.32 4.99
C PRO A 401 40.61 -14.40 6.43
N GLY A 402 41.64 -13.63 6.74
CA GLY A 402 42.33 -13.64 8.03
C GLY A 402 43.22 -14.85 8.31
N GLY A 403 43.34 -15.85 7.45
CA GLY A 403 44.26 -16.97 7.65
C GLY A 403 45.72 -16.53 7.60
N GLY A 404 46.55 -17.00 8.53
CA GLY A 404 48.00 -16.72 8.53
C GLY A 404 48.74 -17.45 7.41
N GLY A 405 49.81 -16.84 6.90
CA GLY A 405 50.72 -17.47 5.93
C GLY A 405 51.69 -18.45 6.60
N SER A 406 52.19 -19.44 5.86
CA SER A 406 53.15 -20.41 6.41
C SER A 406 54.57 -19.84 6.43
N GLY A 407 55.43 -20.36 7.31
CA GLY A 407 56.85 -20.02 7.30
C GLY A 407 57.57 -20.53 6.05
N GLY A 408 58.63 -19.83 5.64
CA GLY A 408 59.53 -20.26 4.58
C GLY A 408 60.57 -21.27 5.09
N THR A 409 61.04 -22.16 4.22
CA THR A 409 62.06 -23.18 4.55
C THR A 409 63.45 -22.81 4.03
N THR A 410 63.52 -22.20 2.84
CA THR A 410 64.73 -21.60 2.24
C THR A 410 64.45 -20.27 1.55
N GLY A 411 63.21 -19.78 1.59
CA GLY A 411 62.75 -18.53 0.97
C GLY A 411 61.90 -17.68 1.91
N SER A 412 61.19 -16.70 1.34
CA SER A 412 60.34 -15.79 2.12
C SER A 412 59.16 -16.49 2.77
N GLY A 413 58.63 -15.94 3.85
CA GLY A 413 57.37 -16.38 4.43
C GLY A 413 56.19 -16.18 3.46
N GLY A 414 55.15 -16.97 3.63
CA GLY A 414 53.90 -16.80 2.91
C GLY A 414 53.16 -15.57 3.39
N VAL A 415 52.47 -14.87 2.48
CA VAL A 415 51.62 -13.73 2.86
C VAL A 415 50.41 -14.20 3.67
N GLY A 416 49.96 -13.40 4.65
CA GLY A 416 48.67 -13.63 5.27
C GLY A 416 47.54 -13.41 4.27
N ALA A 417 46.36 -13.95 4.55
CA ALA A 417 45.17 -13.60 3.80
C ALA A 417 44.63 -12.24 4.24
N ASP A 418 43.99 -11.56 3.30
CA ASP A 418 43.35 -10.27 3.55
C ASP A 418 42.18 -10.38 4.53
N GLY A 419 41.79 -9.23 5.09
CA GLY A 419 40.57 -9.12 5.87
C GLY A 419 39.31 -9.22 5.00
N PHE A 420 38.17 -9.34 5.66
CA PHE A 420 36.87 -9.39 5.00
C PHE A 420 35.79 -8.80 5.89
N MET A 421 34.76 -8.20 5.32
CA MET A 421 33.62 -7.73 6.08
C MET A 421 32.31 -7.91 5.33
N ILE A 422 31.25 -8.24 6.06
CA ILE A 422 29.88 -8.29 5.61
C ILE A 422 29.04 -7.39 6.53
N ILE A 423 28.18 -6.57 5.95
CA ILE A 423 27.11 -5.87 6.65
C ILE A 423 25.76 -6.37 6.11
N GLU A 424 24.87 -6.78 7.00
CA GLU A 424 23.52 -7.25 6.69
C GLU A 424 22.46 -6.40 7.43
N TRP A 425 21.35 -6.07 6.75
CA TRP A 425 20.24 -5.31 7.33
C TRP A 425 18.89 -5.70 6.71
N ASN A 426 17.79 -5.52 7.44
CA ASN A 426 16.43 -5.73 6.91
C ASN A 426 15.99 -4.46 6.17
N GLY A 427 15.55 -4.57 4.91
CA GLY A 427 15.09 -3.43 4.11
C GLY A 427 13.65 -3.02 4.36
#